data_AF-A0A9D5A4Y7-F1
#
_entry.id   AF-A0A9D5A4Y7-F1
#
_cell.length_a   1.000
_cell.length_b   1.000
_cell.length_c   1.000
_cell.angle_alpha   90.00
_cell.angle_beta   90.00
_cell.angle_gamma   90.00
#
_symmetry.space_group_name_H-M   'P 1'
#
loop_
_entity.id
_entity.type
_entity.pdbx_description
1 polymer ?
#
loop_
_entity_poly.entity_id
_entity_poly.type
_entity_poly.pdbx_seq_one_letter_code
_entity_poly.pdbx_strand_id
1 'polypeptide(L)'
;MRRFCSSWFNEFGNWLEYSIEKYAAFCLCCYLFRPDFGKQSGGDTFVTEGFTSWNKKAKLASHVGGPNYAHNIARKKYEDLMSQNQHIEVVISKQTRNLYRRWLMASLDCLLYLLKQGLAFRGHDESIESSNQGNFLKMLRWYADKKRK
;
A
#
# COMPACT_ATOMS: atom_id res chain seq x y z
N MET A 1 5.91 -34.82 -29.01
CA MET A 1 5.54 -34.11 -27.76
C MET A 1 5.88 -32.63 -27.91
N ARG A 2 4.89 -31.73 -27.88
CA ARG A 2 5.15 -30.28 -27.92
C ARG A 2 5.62 -29.81 -26.54
N ARG A 3 6.51 -28.82 -26.48
CA ARG A 3 7.21 -28.37 -25.26
C ARG A 3 6.90 -26.90 -25.01
N PHE A 4 7.15 -26.42 -23.80
CA PHE A 4 7.13 -24.99 -23.52
C PHE A 4 8.12 -24.25 -24.45
N CYS A 5 7.72 -23.07 -24.92
CA CYS A 5 8.53 -22.24 -25.80
C CYS A 5 9.15 -21.09 -25.00
N SER A 6 10.47 -21.12 -24.79
CA SER A 6 11.16 -20.10 -23.98
C SER A 6 11.05 -18.69 -24.55
N SER A 7 10.85 -18.53 -25.85
CA SER A 7 10.66 -17.20 -26.47
C SER A 7 9.39 -16.50 -25.99
N TRP A 8 8.44 -17.22 -25.39
CA TRP A 8 7.26 -16.61 -24.79
C TRP A 8 7.59 -15.71 -23.59
N PHE A 9 8.74 -15.91 -22.92
CA PHE A 9 9.18 -14.98 -21.89
C PHE A 9 9.51 -13.59 -22.45
N ASN A 10 9.90 -13.47 -23.71
CA ASN A 10 10.15 -12.16 -24.31
C ASN A 10 8.85 -11.34 -24.48
N GLU A 11 7.71 -12.02 -24.64
CA GLU A 11 6.41 -11.39 -24.88
C GLU A 11 5.54 -11.30 -23.62
N PHE A 12 5.67 -12.27 -22.71
CA PHE A 12 4.81 -12.42 -21.53
C PHE A 12 5.61 -12.52 -20.22
N GLY A 13 6.92 -12.23 -20.24
CA GLY A 13 7.81 -12.39 -19.09
C GLY A 13 7.48 -11.51 -17.88
N ASN A 14 6.61 -10.52 -18.03
CA ASN A 14 6.12 -9.71 -16.93
C ASN A 14 5.17 -10.46 -15.98
N TRP A 15 4.65 -11.63 -16.37
CA TRP A 15 3.75 -12.42 -15.53
C TRP A 15 3.85 -13.94 -15.69
N LEU A 16 4.35 -14.43 -16.83
CA LEU A 16 4.40 -15.84 -17.16
C LEU A 16 5.53 -16.52 -16.39
N GLU A 17 5.19 -17.59 -15.67
CA GLU A 17 6.16 -18.47 -15.00
C GLU A 17 6.05 -19.89 -15.55
N TYR A 18 7.13 -20.65 -15.50
CA TYR A 18 7.15 -22.06 -15.92
C TYR A 18 7.66 -22.95 -14.79
N SER A 19 6.87 -23.95 -14.42
CA SER A 19 7.29 -24.99 -13.47
C SER A 19 7.83 -26.19 -14.24
N ILE A 20 9.09 -26.54 -13.99
CA ILE A 20 9.74 -27.74 -14.56
C ILE A 20 9.08 -29.00 -13.99
N GLU A 21 8.83 -29.02 -12.68
CA GLU A 21 8.22 -30.16 -11.97
C GLU A 21 6.82 -30.47 -12.49
N LYS A 22 5.97 -29.44 -12.64
CA LYS A 22 4.61 -29.62 -13.17
C LYS A 22 4.54 -29.62 -14.70
N TYR A 23 5.65 -29.32 -15.36
CA TYR A 23 5.73 -29.12 -16.81
C TYR A 23 4.58 -28.24 -17.33
N ALA A 24 4.34 -27.12 -16.66
CA ALA A 24 3.18 -26.24 -16.90
C ALA A 24 3.52 -24.78 -16.64
N ALA A 25 2.81 -23.87 -17.32
CA ALA A 25 3.00 -22.43 -17.18
C ALA A 25 1.92 -21.77 -16.30
N PHE A 26 2.32 -20.83 -15.46
CA PHE A 26 1.49 -20.16 -14.48
C PHE A 26 1.54 -18.65 -14.65
N CYS A 27 0.64 -17.93 -13.98
CA CYS A 27 0.67 -16.49 -13.87
C CYS A 27 0.95 -16.09 -12.42
N LEU A 28 2.12 -15.51 -12.14
CA LEU A 28 2.54 -15.10 -10.81
C LEU A 28 1.52 -14.14 -10.17
N CYS A 29 1.13 -13.10 -10.91
CA CYS A 29 0.21 -12.08 -10.43
C CYS A 29 -1.14 -12.69 -10.03
N CYS A 30 -1.70 -13.56 -10.88
CA CYS A 30 -2.98 -14.22 -10.63
C CYS A 30 -2.90 -15.28 -9.52
N TYR A 31 -1.74 -15.92 -9.35
CA TYR A 31 -1.49 -16.84 -8.26
C TYR A 31 -1.51 -16.13 -6.90
N LEU A 32 -0.82 -14.98 -6.79
CA LEU A 32 -0.75 -14.19 -5.56
C LEU A 32 -2.05 -13.44 -5.26
N PHE A 33 -2.70 -12.90 -6.30
CA PHE A 33 -3.89 -12.05 -6.17
C PHE A 33 -5.06 -12.63 -6.94
N ARG A 34 -5.46 -13.85 -6.57
CA ARG A 34 -6.61 -14.53 -7.19
C ARG A 34 -7.85 -13.63 -7.09
N PRO A 35 -8.44 -13.22 -8.22
CA PRO A 35 -9.56 -12.29 -8.18
C PRO A 35 -10.89 -13.02 -7.95
N ASP A 36 -11.72 -12.49 -7.05
CA ASP A 36 -13.02 -13.05 -6.63
C ASP A 36 -14.15 -12.87 -7.66
N PHE A 37 -13.82 -12.96 -8.94
CA PHE A 37 -14.85 -13.07 -9.97
C PHE A 37 -15.25 -14.55 -9.99
N GLY A 38 -16.46 -14.87 -9.52
CA GLY A 38 -17.01 -16.23 -9.56
C GLY A 38 -16.85 -16.89 -10.93
N LYS A 39 -17.15 -18.20 -11.02
CA LYS A 39 -16.92 -19.20 -12.11
C LYS A 39 -16.99 -18.80 -13.61
N GLN A 40 -17.18 -17.54 -13.99
CA GLN A 40 -17.32 -17.03 -15.36
C GLN A 40 -16.03 -16.62 -16.07
N SER A 41 -14.85 -16.67 -15.44
CA SER A 41 -13.60 -16.45 -16.16
C SER A 41 -12.77 -17.72 -16.11
N GLY A 42 -12.29 -18.21 -17.26
CA GLY A 42 -11.39 -19.37 -17.39
C GLY A 42 -10.01 -19.20 -16.73
N GLY A 43 -9.98 -18.57 -15.55
CA GLY A 43 -8.82 -18.12 -14.81
C GLY A 43 -8.16 -19.18 -13.93
N ASP A 44 -8.69 -20.40 -13.85
CA ASP A 44 -8.06 -21.47 -13.07
C ASP A 44 -6.84 -22.06 -13.79
N THR A 45 -6.85 -22.07 -15.12
CA THR A 45 -5.81 -22.72 -15.93
C THR A 45 -4.40 -22.21 -15.63
N PHE A 46 -4.22 -20.92 -15.34
CA PHE A 46 -2.90 -20.33 -15.07
C PHE A 46 -2.57 -20.22 -13.57
N VAL A 47 -3.44 -20.74 -12.69
CA VAL A 47 -3.33 -20.58 -11.23
C VAL A 47 -3.23 -21.94 -10.53
N THR A 48 -4.13 -22.87 -10.82
CA THR A 48 -4.24 -24.16 -10.10
C THR A 48 -3.51 -25.29 -10.84
N GLU A 49 -4.03 -25.65 -12.02
CA GLU A 49 -3.53 -26.78 -12.81
C GLU A 49 -2.27 -26.43 -13.62
N GLY A 50 -2.19 -25.19 -14.08
CA GLY A 50 -1.12 -24.73 -14.97
C GLY A 50 -1.46 -24.95 -16.46
N PHE A 51 -0.98 -24.04 -17.30
CA PHE A 51 -1.20 -24.06 -18.72
C PHE A 51 -0.20 -24.99 -19.41
N THR A 52 -0.72 -26.01 -20.10
CA THR A 52 0.08 -27.03 -20.82
C THR A 52 -0.21 -27.08 -22.32
N SER A 53 -1.16 -26.27 -22.80
CA SER A 53 -1.58 -26.23 -24.22
C SER A 53 -0.59 -25.44 -25.10
N TRP A 54 0.61 -25.98 -25.29
CA TRP A 54 1.73 -25.30 -25.96
C TRP A 54 1.46 -24.85 -27.41
N ASN A 55 0.44 -25.43 -28.06
CA ASN A 55 0.01 -25.04 -29.40
C ASN A 55 -0.94 -23.82 -29.44
N LYS A 56 -1.42 -23.35 -28.28
CA LYS A 56 -2.42 -22.29 -28.19
C LYS A 56 -1.82 -21.00 -27.63
N LYS A 57 -0.79 -20.45 -28.27
CA LYS A 57 -0.18 -19.17 -27.86
C LYS A 57 -1.21 -18.04 -27.71
N ALA A 58 -2.23 -18.01 -28.58
CA ALA A 58 -3.34 -17.05 -28.50
C ALA A 58 -4.06 -17.05 -27.14
N LYS A 59 -4.05 -18.17 -26.38
CA LYS A 59 -4.61 -18.21 -25.03
C LYS A 59 -3.83 -17.38 -24.01
N LEU A 60 -2.52 -17.17 -24.21
CA LEU A 60 -1.71 -16.29 -23.37
C LEU A 60 -2.13 -14.84 -23.57
N ALA A 61 -2.33 -14.42 -24.83
CA ALA A 61 -2.83 -13.08 -25.14
C ALA A 61 -4.26 -12.87 -24.60
N SER A 62 -5.14 -13.85 -24.74
CA SER A 62 -6.50 -13.75 -24.18
C SER A 62 -6.52 -13.75 -22.65
N HIS A 63 -5.51 -14.33 -21.98
CA HIS A 63 -5.39 -14.30 -20.52
C HIS A 63 -5.16 -12.88 -20.00
N VAL A 64 -4.29 -12.12 -20.68
CA VAL A 64 -4.04 -10.70 -20.34
C VAL A 64 -5.34 -9.90 -20.49
N GLY A 65 -6.04 -10.08 -21.62
CA GLY A 65 -7.31 -9.42 -21.88
C GLY A 65 -7.22 -7.89 -21.85
N GLY A 66 -8.34 -7.24 -21.50
CA GLY A 66 -8.44 -5.78 -21.41
C GLY A 66 -8.11 -5.21 -20.01
N PRO A 67 -8.17 -3.88 -19.83
CA PRO A 67 -7.72 -3.20 -18.59
C PRO A 67 -8.40 -3.68 -17.30
N ASN A 68 -9.67 -4.06 -17.37
CA ASN A 68 -10.47 -4.49 -16.21
C ASN A 68 -10.56 -6.02 -16.07
N TYR A 69 -9.72 -6.76 -16.78
CA TYR A 69 -9.71 -8.22 -16.68
C TYR A 69 -9.01 -8.66 -15.39
N ALA A 70 -9.38 -9.84 -14.91
CA ALA A 70 -8.80 -10.52 -13.75
C ALA A 70 -7.27 -10.39 -13.67
N HIS A 71 -6.58 -10.67 -14.79
CA HIS A 71 -5.13 -10.56 -14.89
C HIS A 71 -4.62 -9.15 -14.61
N ASN A 72 -5.17 -8.12 -15.26
CA ASN A 72 -4.69 -6.75 -15.10
C ASN A 72 -4.99 -6.17 -13.71
N ILE A 73 -6.10 -6.60 -13.08
CA ILE A 73 -6.39 -6.26 -11.68
C ILE A 73 -5.36 -6.90 -10.75
N ALA A 74 -5.07 -8.19 -10.94
CA ALA A 74 -4.06 -8.91 -10.16
C ALA A 74 -2.65 -8.34 -10.39
N ARG A 75 -2.32 -8.00 -11.64
CA ARG A 75 -1.06 -7.35 -12.03
C ARG A 75 -0.89 -6.01 -11.34
N LYS A 76 -1.92 -5.18 -11.29
CA LYS A 76 -1.87 -3.90 -10.57
C LYS A 76 -1.60 -4.09 -9.08
N LYS A 77 -2.28 -5.04 -8.43
CA LYS A 77 -2.02 -5.39 -7.03
C LYS A 77 -0.58 -5.88 -6.81
N TYR A 78 -0.04 -6.65 -7.75
CA TYR A 78 1.35 -7.08 -7.73
C TYR A 78 2.33 -5.92 -7.89
N GLU A 79 2.08 -5.00 -8.82
CA GLU A 79 2.86 -3.77 -8.98
C GLU A 79 2.83 -2.89 -7.73
N ASP A 80 1.66 -2.75 -7.10
CA ASP A 80 1.49 -2.04 -5.82
C ASP A 80 2.27 -2.72 -4.69
N LEU A 81 2.24 -4.07 -4.61
CA LEU A 81 3.03 -4.84 -3.63
C LEU A 81 4.53 -4.63 -3.80
N MET A 82 5.02 -4.56 -5.05
CA MET A 82 6.44 -4.34 -5.36
C MET A 82 6.87 -2.88 -5.20
N SER A 83 5.92 -1.95 -5.03
CA SER A 83 6.19 -0.54 -4.84
C SER A 83 6.71 -0.27 -3.42
N GLN A 84 8.04 -0.22 -3.29
CA GLN A 84 8.75 0.05 -2.02
C GLN A 84 8.18 1.24 -1.24
N ASN A 85 7.76 2.30 -1.94
CA ASN A 85 7.20 3.51 -1.35
C ASN A 85 5.85 3.31 -0.64
N GLN A 86 5.18 2.19 -0.90
CA GLN A 86 3.90 1.81 -0.30
C GLN A 86 4.04 0.72 0.77
N HIS A 87 5.25 0.25 1.06
CA HIS A 87 5.45 -0.72 2.15
C HIS A 87 4.98 -0.15 3.48
N ILE A 88 4.43 -1.03 4.31
CA ILE A 88 3.86 -0.69 5.62
C ILE A 88 4.85 0.15 6.46
N GLU A 89 6.13 -0.24 6.47
CA GLU A 89 7.18 0.48 7.19
C GLU A 89 7.37 1.91 6.69
N VAL A 90 7.41 2.11 5.36
CA VAL A 90 7.59 3.43 4.75
C VAL A 90 6.39 4.32 5.05
N VAL A 91 5.17 3.77 4.96
CA VAL A 91 3.93 4.49 5.28
C VAL A 91 3.90 4.90 6.75
N ILE A 92 4.21 3.98 7.67
CA ILE A 92 4.26 4.26 9.11
C ILE A 92 5.33 5.32 9.41
N SER A 93 6.54 5.18 8.89
CA SER A 93 7.63 6.14 9.08
C SER A 93 7.25 7.54 8.59
N LYS A 94 6.65 7.63 7.40
CA LYS A 94 6.15 8.90 6.84
C LYS A 94 5.05 9.51 7.71
N GLN A 95 4.10 8.72 8.19
CA GLN A 95 3.02 9.16 9.07
C GLN A 95 3.55 9.68 10.40
N THR A 96 4.46 8.93 11.03
CA THR A 96 5.13 9.30 12.28
C THR A 96 5.89 10.61 12.14
N ARG A 97 6.70 10.76 11.08
CA ARG A 97 7.41 12.02 10.78
C ARG A 97 6.44 13.19 10.60
N ASN A 98 5.31 12.98 9.93
CA ASN A 98 4.29 14.01 9.75
C ASN A 98 3.56 14.37 11.06
N LEU A 99 3.38 13.42 11.97
CA LEU A 99 2.84 13.68 13.31
C LEU A 99 3.81 14.52 14.13
N TYR A 100 5.09 14.13 14.19
CA TYR A 100 6.13 14.91 14.87
C TYR A 100 6.23 16.33 14.34
N ARG A 101 6.25 16.50 13.01
CA ARG A 101 6.28 17.84 12.39
C ARG A 101 5.07 18.68 12.80
N ARG A 102 3.86 18.10 12.84
CA ARG A 102 2.66 18.82 13.27
C ARG A 102 2.73 19.25 14.73
N TRP A 103 3.21 18.39 15.63
CA TRP A 103 3.35 18.71 17.05
C TRP A 103 4.41 19.77 17.30
N LEU A 104 5.54 19.69 16.58
CA LEU A 104 6.59 20.70 16.65
C LEU A 104 6.07 22.07 16.22
N MET A 105 5.35 22.14 15.09
CA MET A 105 4.75 23.39 14.61
C MET A 105 3.75 23.96 15.62
N ALA A 106 2.85 23.13 16.16
CA ALA A 106 1.89 23.58 17.18
C ALA A 106 2.59 24.12 18.45
N SER A 107 3.68 23.46 18.87
CA SER A 107 4.47 23.90 20.01
C SER A 107 5.16 25.24 19.73
N LEU A 108 5.77 25.40 18.55
CA LEU A 108 6.38 26.65 18.12
C LEU A 108 5.36 27.79 18.03
N ASP A 109 4.17 27.53 17.48
CA ASP A 109 3.09 28.51 17.40
C ASP A 109 2.67 28.98 18.81
N CYS A 110 2.51 28.04 19.75
CA CYS A 110 2.18 28.34 21.14
C CYS A 110 3.29 29.16 21.82
N LEU A 111 4.56 28.76 21.64
CA LEU A 111 5.72 29.47 22.21
C LEU A 111 5.79 30.91 21.68
N LEU A 112 5.70 31.08 20.36
CA LEU A 112 5.77 32.39 19.71
C LEU A 112 4.63 33.31 20.17
N TYR A 113 3.42 32.77 20.32
CA TYR A 113 2.29 33.54 20.83
C TYR A 113 2.53 34.02 22.27
N LEU A 114 2.96 33.13 23.18
CA LEU A 114 3.21 33.48 24.58
C LEU A 114 4.33 34.52 24.72
N LEU A 115 5.41 34.36 23.96
CA LEU A 115 6.51 35.34 23.91
C LEU A 115 6.02 36.72 23.46
N LYS A 116 5.24 36.77 22.37
CA LYS A 116 4.72 38.04 21.83
C LYS A 116 3.79 38.76 22.80
N GLN A 117 3.04 38.01 23.60
CA GLN A 117 2.10 38.57 24.60
C GLN A 117 2.76 38.80 25.97
N GLY A 118 4.02 38.39 26.17
CA GLY A 118 4.68 38.45 27.47
C GLY A 118 4.03 37.57 28.55
N LEU A 119 3.35 36.49 28.14
CA LEU A 119 2.63 35.61 29.06
C LEU A 119 3.57 34.55 29.64
N ALA A 120 3.37 34.22 30.92
CA ALA A 120 4.04 33.09 31.54
C ALA A 120 3.68 31.78 30.82
N PHE A 121 4.67 30.93 30.56
CA PHE A 121 4.46 29.64 29.89
C PHE A 121 3.80 28.63 30.82
N ARG A 122 4.30 28.59 32.06
CA ARG A 122 3.93 27.62 33.08
C ARG A 122 2.94 28.19 34.09
N GLY A 123 2.16 27.30 34.68
CA GLY A 123 1.32 27.59 35.84
C GLY A 123 2.08 27.35 37.15
N HIS A 124 1.46 27.70 38.27
CA HIS A 124 1.97 27.33 39.59
C HIS A 124 1.86 25.81 39.85
N ASP A 125 0.84 25.17 39.26
CA ASP A 125 0.63 23.73 39.31
C ASP A 125 0.23 23.21 37.92
N GLU A 126 1.06 22.34 37.34
CA GLU A 126 0.83 21.69 36.05
C GLU A 126 0.30 20.24 36.19
N SER A 127 -0.04 19.81 37.41
CA SER A 127 -0.66 18.50 37.68
C SER A 127 -1.94 18.30 36.87
N ILE A 128 -2.27 17.05 36.52
CA ILE A 128 -3.44 16.72 35.70
C ILE A 128 -4.76 17.21 36.33
N GLU A 129 -4.80 17.30 37.66
CA GLU A 129 -5.96 17.71 38.44
C GLU A 129 -6.09 19.24 38.59
N SER A 130 -5.04 20.00 38.22
CA SER A 130 -5.05 21.46 38.29
C SER A 130 -6.05 22.06 37.29
N SER A 131 -6.88 22.97 37.77
CA SER A 131 -7.77 23.79 36.92
C SER A 131 -7.00 24.77 36.02
N ASN A 132 -5.73 25.06 36.35
CA ASN A 132 -4.88 25.96 35.60
C ASN A 132 -3.44 25.46 35.44
N GLN A 133 -3.26 24.49 34.55
CA GLN A 133 -1.97 23.89 34.19
C GLN A 133 -1.01 24.78 33.39
N GLY A 134 -1.19 26.10 33.42
CA GLY A 134 -0.36 27.02 32.65
C GLY A 134 -0.82 27.23 31.21
N ASN A 135 -0.37 28.35 30.64
CA ASN A 135 -0.87 28.83 29.35
C ASN A 135 -0.39 27.96 28.17
N PHE A 136 0.82 27.40 28.26
CA PHE A 136 1.35 26.54 27.20
C PHE A 136 0.56 25.24 27.06
N LEU A 137 0.32 24.52 28.18
CA LEU A 137 -0.45 23.28 28.16
C LEU A 137 -1.91 23.52 27.75
N LYS A 138 -2.52 24.62 28.21
CA LYS A 138 -3.88 25.01 27.79
C LYS A 138 -3.97 25.27 26.28
N MET A 139 -3.03 26.03 25.72
CA MET A 139 -3.02 26.29 24.27
C MET A 139 -2.74 25.04 23.44
N LEU A 140 -1.83 24.17 23.87
CA LEU A 140 -1.58 22.89 23.20
C LEU A 140 -2.84 22.01 23.16
N ARG A 141 -3.57 21.91 24.28
CA ARG A 141 -4.84 21.19 24.32
C ARG A 141 -5.88 21.79 23.39
N TRP A 142 -6.04 23.12 23.43
CA TRP A 142 -6.93 23.82 22.51
C TRP A 142 -6.58 23.56 21.04
N TYR A 143 -5.28 23.55 20.69
CA TYR A 143 -4.80 23.25 19.34
C TYR A 143 -5.10 21.80 18.93
N ALA A 144 -4.98 20.85 19.86
CA ALA A 144 -5.32 19.45 19.64
C ALA A 144 -6.84 19.26 19.42
N ASP A 145 -7.67 19.94 20.21
CA ASP A 145 -9.13 19.84 20.12
C ASP A 145 -9.68 20.47 18.83
N LYS A 146 -9.08 21.57 18.36
CA LYS A 146 -9.47 22.22 17.10
C LYS A 146 -9.23 21.33 15.86
N LYS A 147 -8.30 20.37 15.92
CA LYS A 147 -7.99 19.45 14.82
C LYS A 147 -8.79 18.13 14.85
N ARG A 148 -9.63 17.92 15.86
CA ARG A 148 -10.51 16.74 15.98
C ARG A 148 -11.90 16.96 15.35
N LYS A 149 -12.24 18.18 14.93
CA LYS A 149 -13.41 18.52 14.10
C LYS A 149 -12.98 18.69 12.65
#